data_AF-A0A4P7XED1-F1
#
_entry.id   AF-A0A4P7XED1-F1
#
_cell.length_a   1.000
_cell.length_b   1.000
_cell.length_c   1.000
_cell.angle_alpha   90.00
_cell.angle_beta   90.00
_cell.angle_gamma   90.00
#
_symmetry.space_group_name_H-M   'P 1'
#
loop_
_entity.id
_entity.type
_entity.pdbx_description
1 polymer ?
#
loop_
_entity_poly.entity_id
_entity_poly.type
_entity_poly.pdbx_seq_one_letter_code
_entity_poly.pdbx_strand_id
1 'polypeptide(L)'
;MNFVLHGTVGPSGQNHPEDVRLVRALLNVHRRRVNNPVLPIWATTDPELFAAIARFQVAQGASVASGTVAPQGGAWQGLLTSLAASRTVLSVVPPARGRLTWDAEGQEGGRFHSRVLHVRTASSGLTLGRGYDFREHSRVEVQQQLTHAGVDPSDAASLSGGARLVGHAAERFIVNSDLLDFEVSPGCQLRLFEAVYAEMENDVQQICAARDVVVTYGAIDWRQLDARIKETLVDLRCRGDYTEASRRHIQAHVARNDLSAFARTMSDRAIWAAVPSDRFERRKQFLA
;
A
#
# COMPACT_ATOMS: atom_id res chain seq x y z
N MET A 1 6.63 4.83 3.20
CA MET A 1 7.19 6.02 2.54
C MET A 1 8.59 6.27 3.09
N ASN A 2 9.51 6.75 2.25
CA ASN A 2 10.84 7.17 2.68
C ASN A 2 10.87 8.70 2.75
N PHE A 3 10.70 9.26 3.95
CA PHE A 3 10.67 10.71 4.10
C PHE A 3 12.07 11.28 4.12
N VAL A 4 12.28 12.37 3.39
CA VAL A 4 13.54 13.11 3.33
C VAL A 4 13.24 14.57 3.60
N LEU A 5 14.05 15.17 4.47
CA LEU A 5 14.03 16.61 4.73
C LEU A 5 15.25 17.22 4.03
N HIS A 6 15.04 18.17 3.12
CA HIS A 6 16.10 18.74 2.29
C HIS A 6 16.83 19.92 2.95
N GLY A 7 16.16 20.63 3.86
CA GLY A 7 16.70 21.73 4.62
C GLY A 7 16.06 21.85 6.00
N THR A 8 16.64 22.70 6.85
CA THR A 8 16.11 22.95 8.19
C THR A 8 14.81 23.76 8.09
N VAL A 9 13.79 23.30 8.80
CA VAL A 9 12.51 24.03 8.99
C VAL A 9 12.52 24.69 10.35
N GLY A 10 12.17 25.98 10.43
CA GLY A 10 12.13 26.76 11.68
C GLY A 10 12.77 28.15 11.54
N PRO A 11 12.96 28.88 12.66
CA PRO A 11 13.63 30.17 12.67
C PRO A 11 15.00 30.10 11.98
N SER A 12 15.24 31.03 11.04
CA SER A 12 16.48 31.11 10.25
C SER A 12 16.84 29.86 9.43
N GLY A 13 15.93 28.89 9.27
CA GLY A 13 16.10 27.73 8.42
C GLY A 13 15.88 28.03 6.93
N GLN A 14 16.27 27.10 6.06
CA GLN A 14 16.03 27.20 4.62
C GLN A 14 14.53 27.21 4.29
N ASN A 15 13.71 26.53 5.11
CA ASN A 15 12.25 26.55 5.02
C ASN A 15 11.73 26.24 3.61
N HIS A 16 12.30 25.22 2.94
CA HIS A 16 11.81 24.80 1.63
C HIS A 16 10.31 24.44 1.72
N PRO A 17 9.47 24.86 0.76
CA PRO A 17 8.03 24.65 0.81
C PRO A 17 7.57 23.22 1.12
N GLU A 18 8.20 22.22 0.50
CA GLU A 18 7.85 20.80 0.70
C GLU A 18 8.27 20.31 2.09
N ASP A 19 9.44 20.74 2.59
CA ASP A 19 9.91 20.42 3.93
C ASP A 19 8.97 21.01 5.00
N VAL A 20 8.51 22.24 4.79
CA VAL A 20 7.55 22.91 5.69
C VAL A 20 6.25 22.13 5.76
N ARG A 21 5.69 21.69 4.62
CA ARG A 21 4.48 20.87 4.59
C ARG A 21 4.69 19.53 5.28
N LEU A 22 5.81 18.88 5.02
CA LEU A 22 6.16 17.59 5.63
C LEU A 22 6.27 17.69 7.15
N VAL A 23 6.97 18.71 7.67
CA VAL A 23 7.10 18.93 9.11
C VAL A 23 5.74 19.25 9.74
N ARG A 24 4.89 20.05 9.09
CA ARG A 24 3.51 20.30 9.56
C ARG A 24 2.68 19.02 9.64
N ALA A 25 2.67 18.22 8.57
CA ALA A 25 1.93 16.96 8.55
C ALA A 25 2.43 15.99 9.63
N LEU A 26 3.76 15.85 9.81
CA LEU A 26 4.33 15.02 10.86
C LEU A 26 4.00 15.54 12.27
N LEU A 27 4.00 16.87 12.48
CA LEU A 27 3.56 17.46 13.73
C LEU A 27 2.07 17.18 13.98
N ASN A 28 1.22 17.24 12.95
CA ASN A 28 -0.21 16.96 13.09
C ASN A 28 -0.48 15.54 13.57
N VAL A 29 0.30 14.55 13.11
CA VAL A 29 0.24 13.19 13.65
C VAL A 29 0.45 13.18 15.16
N HIS A 30 1.47 13.87 15.66
CA HIS A 30 1.68 13.99 17.10
C HIS A 30 0.56 14.78 17.79
N ARG A 31 0.14 15.91 17.21
CA ARG A 31 -0.85 16.83 17.79
C ARG A 31 -2.21 16.16 17.97
N ARG A 32 -2.67 15.34 17.01
CA ARG A 32 -3.90 14.55 17.16
C ARG A 32 -3.83 13.61 18.37
N ARG A 33 -2.68 12.96 18.60
CA ARG A 33 -2.48 12.04 19.74
C ARG A 33 -2.49 12.73 21.10
N VAL A 34 -2.12 14.01 21.15
CA VAL A 34 -2.14 14.82 22.38
C VAL A 34 -3.31 15.81 22.42
N ASN A 35 -4.34 15.61 21.58
CA ASN A 35 -5.55 16.42 21.50
C ASN A 35 -5.30 17.93 21.25
N ASN A 36 -4.25 18.27 20.52
CA ASN A 36 -3.99 19.63 20.07
C ASN A 36 -4.62 19.89 18.69
N PRO A 37 -5.09 21.13 18.40
CA PRO A 37 -5.59 21.50 17.08
C PRO A 37 -4.53 21.26 15.99
N VAL A 38 -4.92 20.74 14.84
CA VAL A 38 -4.00 20.54 13.71
C VAL A 38 -3.52 21.88 13.14
N LEU A 39 -2.28 21.88 12.63
CA LEU A 39 -1.73 22.99 11.87
C LEU A 39 -2.24 22.93 10.43
N PRO A 40 -2.58 24.08 9.80
CA PRO A 40 -2.83 24.08 8.37
C PRO A 40 -1.57 23.67 7.60
N ILE A 41 -1.73 22.89 6.53
CA ILE A 41 -0.62 22.41 5.68
C ILE A 41 -0.18 23.49 4.68
N TRP A 42 0.29 24.62 5.20
CA TRP A 42 0.85 25.71 4.37
C TRP A 42 2.29 25.41 3.95
N ALA A 43 2.68 25.97 2.80
CA ALA A 43 4.06 25.92 2.31
C ALA A 43 5.00 26.91 3.02
N THR A 44 4.45 27.88 3.74
CA THR A 44 5.21 28.93 4.42
C THR A 44 5.29 28.65 5.92
N THR A 45 6.27 29.25 6.58
CA THR A 45 6.38 29.21 8.04
C THR A 45 5.51 30.28 8.69
N ASP A 46 5.17 30.06 9.95
CA ASP A 46 4.46 31.03 10.79
C ASP A 46 4.86 30.82 12.27
N PRO A 47 4.55 31.77 13.16
CA PRO A 47 4.91 31.66 14.58
C PRO A 47 4.33 30.42 15.29
N GLU A 48 3.14 29.95 14.91
CA GLU A 48 2.53 28.77 15.53
C GLU A 48 3.23 27.48 15.08
N LEU A 49 3.74 27.40 13.84
CA LEU A 49 4.62 26.30 13.43
C LEU A 49 5.87 26.24 14.32
N PHE A 50 6.54 27.38 14.56
CA PHE A 50 7.74 27.40 15.41
C PHE A 50 7.42 27.01 16.85
N ALA A 51 6.32 27.51 17.39
CA ALA A 51 5.84 27.15 18.72
C ALA A 51 5.49 25.65 18.79
N ALA A 52 4.88 25.08 17.75
CA ALA A 52 4.57 23.65 17.68
C ALA A 52 5.84 22.79 17.66
N ILE A 53 6.86 23.18 16.89
CA ILE A 53 8.17 22.50 16.90
C ILE A 53 8.80 22.56 18.29
N ALA A 54 8.81 23.74 18.91
CA ALA A 54 9.40 23.92 20.23
C ALA A 54 8.68 23.08 21.30
N ARG A 55 7.33 23.07 21.30
CA ARG A 55 6.54 22.21 22.19
C ARG A 55 6.84 20.73 21.96
N PHE A 56 6.94 20.31 20.70
CA PHE A 56 7.32 18.93 20.37
C PHE A 56 8.70 18.57 20.91
N GLN A 57 9.71 19.44 20.77
CA GLN A 57 11.05 19.22 21.31
C GLN A 57 11.05 19.07 22.83
N VAL A 58 10.33 19.93 23.55
CA VAL A 58 10.18 19.82 25.01
C VAL A 58 9.50 18.51 25.39
N ALA A 59 8.46 18.10 24.66
CA ALA A 59 7.78 16.82 24.89
C ALA A 59 8.69 15.60 24.64
N GLN A 60 9.74 15.75 23.82
CA GLN A 60 10.79 14.75 23.62
C GLN A 60 11.94 14.86 24.65
N GLY A 61 11.81 15.73 25.66
CA GLY A 61 12.79 15.89 26.74
C GLY A 61 13.91 16.89 26.47
N ALA A 62 13.80 17.74 25.44
CA ALA A 62 14.79 18.78 25.19
C ALA A 62 14.78 19.84 26.32
N SER A 63 15.95 20.13 26.90
CA SER A 63 16.12 21.18 27.91
C SER A 63 16.05 22.59 27.34
N VAL A 64 16.39 22.76 26.06
CA VAL A 64 16.25 24.01 25.30
C VAL A 64 15.62 23.67 23.95
N ALA A 65 14.50 24.33 23.64
CA ALA A 65 13.80 24.15 22.38
C ALA A 65 14.24 25.21 21.36
N SER A 66 14.85 24.77 20.26
CA SER A 66 15.28 25.65 19.17
C SER A 66 14.12 26.14 18.30
N GLY A 67 12.99 25.44 18.30
CA GLY A 67 11.91 25.68 17.35
C GLY A 67 12.25 25.29 15.91
N THR A 68 13.33 24.51 15.72
CA THR A 68 13.80 24.04 14.41
C THR A 68 13.78 22.51 14.27
N VAL A 69 13.55 22.01 13.07
CA VAL A 69 13.71 20.60 12.68
C VAL A 69 14.79 20.54 11.61
N ALA A 70 15.96 20.02 11.96
CA ALA A 70 17.07 19.83 11.03
C ALA A 70 17.04 18.41 10.42
N PRO A 71 17.53 18.22 9.18
CA PRO A 71 17.66 16.90 8.58
C PRO A 71 18.47 15.96 9.48
N GLN A 72 17.97 14.74 9.69
CA GLN A 72 18.59 13.72 10.56
C GLN A 72 18.76 14.13 12.04
N GLY A 73 18.22 15.28 12.47
CA GLY A 73 18.29 15.72 13.86
C GLY A 73 17.34 14.96 14.79
N GLY A 74 17.51 15.15 16.11
CA GLY A 74 16.68 14.47 17.12
C GLY A 74 15.17 14.73 16.97
N ALA A 75 14.78 15.98 16.70
CA ALA A 75 13.37 16.32 16.45
C ALA A 75 12.83 15.62 15.20
N TRP A 76 13.63 15.49 14.14
CA TRP A 76 13.26 14.75 12.92
C TRP A 76 13.01 13.27 13.21
N GLN A 77 13.94 12.61 13.93
CA GLN A 77 13.76 11.21 14.33
C GLN A 77 12.57 11.01 15.27
N GLY A 78 12.33 11.97 16.18
CA GLY A 78 11.18 11.98 17.06
C GLY A 78 9.86 12.04 16.28
N LEU A 79 9.77 12.88 15.25
CA LEU A 79 8.58 12.98 14.40
C LEU A 79 8.30 11.67 13.66
N LEU A 80 9.33 11.05 13.07
CA LEU A 80 9.20 9.74 12.42
C LEU A 80 8.79 8.64 13.40
N THR A 81 9.34 8.67 14.62
CA THR A 81 8.93 7.77 15.72
C THR A 81 7.47 7.99 16.10
N SER A 82 7.02 9.25 16.16
CA SER A 82 5.63 9.58 16.48
C SER A 82 4.66 9.02 15.44
N LEU A 83 5.01 9.11 14.15
CA LEU A 83 4.26 8.51 13.05
C LEU A 83 4.27 6.98 13.09
N ALA A 84 5.41 6.35 13.38
CA ALA A 84 5.45 4.90 13.53
C ALA A 84 4.53 4.43 14.68
N ALA A 85 4.49 5.19 15.78
CA ALA A 85 3.67 4.93 16.95
C ALA A 85 2.19 5.32 16.81
N SER A 86 1.79 6.02 15.75
CA SER A 86 0.36 6.31 15.50
C SER A 86 -0.37 5.11 14.92
N ARG A 87 0.35 4.15 14.35
CA ARG A 87 -0.22 2.97 13.70
C ARG A 87 -0.79 2.00 14.73
N THR A 88 -1.99 1.50 14.47
CA THR A 88 -2.59 0.47 15.31
C THR A 88 -2.24 -0.92 14.81
N VAL A 89 -1.92 -1.85 15.73
CA VAL A 89 -1.71 -3.26 15.39
C VAL A 89 -2.91 -4.03 15.90
N LEU A 90 -3.68 -4.59 14.98
CA LEU A 90 -4.89 -5.34 15.28
C LEU A 90 -4.79 -6.75 14.69
N SER A 91 -5.48 -7.71 15.30
CA SER A 91 -5.65 -9.02 14.67
C SER A 91 -6.55 -8.86 13.45
N VAL A 92 -6.14 -9.44 12.32
CA VAL A 92 -6.90 -9.42 11.07
C VAL A 92 -7.46 -10.80 10.78
N VAL A 93 -8.73 -10.85 10.39
CA VAL A 93 -9.35 -12.07 9.86
C VAL A 93 -8.99 -12.15 8.37
N PRO A 94 -8.35 -13.25 7.93
CA PRO A 94 -8.01 -13.43 6.52
C PRO A 94 -9.26 -13.72 5.68
N PRO A 95 -9.22 -13.44 4.37
CA PRO A 95 -10.34 -13.69 3.48
C PRO A 95 -10.62 -15.19 3.34
N ALA A 96 -11.86 -15.54 3.01
CA ALA A 96 -12.24 -16.93 2.73
C ALA A 96 -11.57 -17.49 1.47
N ARG A 97 -11.15 -16.61 0.54
CA ARG A 97 -10.47 -16.93 -0.71
C ARG A 97 -9.31 -15.99 -0.94
N GLY A 98 -8.25 -16.46 -1.61
CA GLY A 98 -7.11 -15.61 -1.93
C GLY A 98 -6.14 -15.40 -0.79
N ARG A 99 -6.09 -16.35 0.15
CA ARG A 99 -5.21 -16.27 1.32
C ARG A 99 -3.74 -16.17 0.93
N LEU A 100 -3.33 -16.89 -0.12
CA LEU A 100 -1.96 -16.81 -0.67
C LEU A 100 -1.55 -15.36 -0.99
N THR A 101 -2.42 -14.64 -1.69
CA THR A 101 -2.18 -13.24 -2.07
C THR A 101 -2.30 -12.31 -0.86
N TRP A 102 -3.34 -12.50 -0.03
CA TRP A 102 -3.54 -11.71 1.19
C TRP A 102 -2.30 -11.70 2.07
N ASP A 103 -1.76 -12.89 2.37
CA ASP A 103 -0.62 -13.07 3.27
C ASP A 103 0.68 -12.48 2.70
N ALA A 104 0.73 -12.19 1.40
CA ALA A 104 1.91 -11.74 0.70
C ALA A 104 1.88 -10.26 0.27
N GLU A 105 0.71 -9.60 0.26
CA GLU A 105 0.57 -8.18 -0.12
C GLU A 105 0.75 -7.20 1.06
N GLY A 106 0.80 -7.68 2.30
CA GLY A 106 1.02 -6.79 3.44
C GLY A 106 1.02 -7.49 4.79
N GLN A 107 1.11 -6.71 5.86
CA GLN A 107 1.00 -7.19 7.23
C GLN A 107 0.40 -6.12 8.14
N GLU A 108 0.20 -6.48 9.41
CA GLU A 108 -0.06 -5.55 10.51
C GLU A 108 1.26 -5.22 11.21
N GLY A 109 1.42 -3.96 11.63
CA GLY A 109 2.66 -3.46 12.23
C GLY A 109 3.89 -3.43 11.31
N GLY A 110 4.95 -2.78 11.81
CA GLY A 110 6.25 -2.73 11.15
C GLY A 110 6.29 -1.91 9.84
N ARG A 111 7.30 -2.20 9.02
CA ARG A 111 7.57 -1.48 7.76
C ARG A 111 6.48 -1.69 6.70
N PHE A 112 5.84 -2.85 6.69
CA PHE A 112 4.85 -3.27 5.70
C PHE A 112 3.42 -3.23 6.24
N HIS A 113 3.17 -2.40 7.26
CA HIS A 113 1.83 -2.14 7.75
C HIS A 113 0.94 -1.61 6.61
N SER A 114 -0.11 -2.34 6.29
CA SER A 114 -0.84 -2.17 5.02
C SER A 114 -2.07 -1.25 5.12
N ARG A 115 -2.63 -1.03 6.30
CA ARG A 115 -3.85 -0.21 6.49
C ARG A 115 -3.66 1.30 6.31
N VAL A 116 -2.44 1.73 5.95
CA VAL A 116 -2.09 3.13 5.69
C VAL A 116 -1.82 3.39 4.22
N LEU A 117 -1.93 4.66 3.83
CA LEU A 117 -1.54 5.10 2.49
C LEU A 117 -0.04 4.94 2.26
N HIS A 118 0.33 4.41 1.10
CA HIS A 118 1.72 4.29 0.70
C HIS A 118 1.91 4.30 -0.81
N VAL A 119 3.13 4.61 -1.22
CA VAL A 119 3.59 4.54 -2.61
C VAL A 119 4.83 3.65 -2.61
N ARG A 120 4.83 2.57 -3.40
CA ARG A 120 5.91 1.54 -3.36
C ARG A 120 7.14 1.95 -4.17
N THR A 121 6.94 2.54 -5.33
CA THR A 121 7.99 2.97 -6.26
C THR A 121 7.61 4.29 -6.94
N ALA A 122 8.57 4.92 -7.63
CA ALA A 122 8.32 6.15 -8.40
C ALA A 122 7.30 5.98 -9.55
N SER A 123 7.01 4.75 -9.97
CA SER A 123 5.99 4.43 -10.98
C SER A 123 4.70 3.86 -10.39
N SER A 124 4.65 3.61 -9.08
CA SER A 124 3.45 3.09 -8.41
C SER A 124 2.42 4.19 -8.19
N GLY A 125 1.15 3.81 -8.16
CA GLY A 125 0.10 4.70 -7.68
C GLY A 125 0.09 4.83 -6.16
N LEU A 126 -0.87 5.62 -5.67
CA LEU A 126 -1.26 5.61 -4.27
C LEU A 126 -1.93 4.26 -3.96
N THR A 127 -1.49 3.57 -2.91
CA THR A 127 -2.04 2.29 -2.49
C THR A 127 -2.57 2.37 -1.07
N LEU A 128 -3.70 1.71 -0.81
CA LEU A 128 -4.29 1.54 0.52
C LEU A 128 -4.60 0.06 0.79
N GLY A 129 -4.38 -0.40 2.01
CA GLY A 129 -4.62 -1.79 2.36
C GLY A 129 -3.68 -2.73 1.61
N ARG A 130 -4.18 -3.93 1.29
CA ARG A 130 -3.44 -4.98 0.61
C ARG A 130 -3.75 -4.96 -0.89
N GLY A 131 -3.13 -4.02 -1.60
CA GLY A 131 -3.12 -4.01 -3.06
C GLY A 131 -4.19 -3.17 -3.76
N TYR A 132 -4.99 -2.38 -3.04
CA TYR A 132 -5.91 -1.44 -3.68
C TYR A 132 -5.14 -0.20 -4.18
N ASP A 133 -4.91 -0.13 -5.49
CA ASP A 133 -4.14 0.91 -6.18
C ASP A 133 -5.07 1.92 -6.88
N PHE A 134 -4.90 3.20 -6.58
CA PHE A 134 -5.72 4.29 -7.08
C PHE A 134 -5.40 4.67 -8.54
N ARG A 135 -4.30 4.15 -9.10
CA ARG A 135 -3.73 4.60 -10.38
C ARG A 135 -4.67 4.41 -11.57
N GLU A 136 -5.35 3.27 -11.65
CA GLU A 136 -6.19 2.92 -12.80
C GLU A 136 -7.67 3.29 -12.58
N HIS A 137 -8.01 3.82 -11.40
CA HIS A 137 -9.36 4.23 -11.05
C HIS A 137 -9.54 5.75 -11.17
N SER A 138 -10.71 6.16 -11.65
CA SER A 138 -11.16 7.55 -11.61
C SER A 138 -11.50 7.99 -10.19
N ARG A 139 -11.59 9.30 -9.97
CA ARG A 139 -12.00 9.88 -8.68
C ARG A 139 -13.33 9.33 -8.18
N VAL A 140 -14.30 9.17 -9.09
CA VAL A 140 -15.65 8.68 -8.75
C VAL A 140 -15.59 7.21 -8.33
N GLU A 141 -14.87 6.37 -9.08
CA GLU A 141 -14.68 4.95 -8.75
C GLU A 141 -13.99 4.79 -7.38
N VAL A 142 -12.92 5.54 -7.14
CA VAL A 142 -12.21 5.51 -5.86
C VAL A 142 -13.14 5.87 -4.71
N GLN A 143 -13.88 6.97 -4.81
CA GLN A 143 -14.79 7.39 -3.76
C GLN A 143 -15.86 6.31 -3.48
N GLN A 144 -16.43 5.72 -4.52
CA GLN A 144 -17.46 4.68 -4.40
C GLN A 144 -16.89 3.40 -3.77
N GLN A 145 -15.73 2.93 -4.24
CA GLN A 145 -15.09 1.72 -3.73
C GLN A 145 -14.68 1.87 -2.27
N LEU A 146 -14.10 3.01 -1.87
CA LEU A 146 -13.75 3.30 -0.48
C LEU A 146 -14.99 3.36 0.42
N THR A 147 -16.05 4.04 -0.03
CA THR A 147 -17.32 4.12 0.72
C THR A 147 -17.96 2.74 0.87
N HIS A 148 -17.98 1.93 -0.19
CA HIS A 148 -18.48 0.56 -0.15
C HIS A 148 -17.64 -0.34 0.76
N ALA A 149 -16.34 -0.11 0.80
CA ALA A 149 -15.44 -0.76 1.75
C ALA A 149 -15.61 -0.23 3.19
N GLY A 150 -16.48 0.75 3.46
CA GLY A 150 -16.80 1.24 4.80
C GLY A 150 -15.84 2.31 5.32
N VAL A 151 -15.11 3.00 4.43
CA VAL A 151 -14.46 4.27 4.77
C VAL A 151 -15.54 5.35 4.91
N ASP A 152 -15.38 6.26 5.86
CA ASP A 152 -16.31 7.38 6.04
C ASP A 152 -16.47 8.16 4.72
N PRO A 153 -17.69 8.58 4.32
CA PRO A 153 -17.89 9.28 3.05
C PRO A 153 -17.06 10.56 2.88
N SER A 154 -16.78 11.29 3.97
CA SER A 154 -15.96 12.50 3.92
C SER A 154 -14.48 12.17 3.72
N ASP A 155 -13.98 11.12 4.37
CA ASP A 155 -12.63 10.60 4.15
C ASP A 155 -12.50 10.03 2.73
N ALA A 156 -13.47 9.25 2.26
CA ALA A 156 -13.49 8.70 0.90
C ALA A 156 -13.48 9.81 -0.16
N ALA A 157 -14.25 10.89 0.05
CA ALA A 157 -14.24 12.05 -0.84
C ALA A 157 -12.88 12.76 -0.87
N SER A 158 -12.20 12.84 0.28
CA SER A 158 -10.85 13.41 0.39
C SER A 158 -9.81 12.52 -0.30
N LEU A 159 -9.78 11.23 0.03
CA LEU A 159 -8.88 10.22 -0.53
C LEU A 159 -9.00 10.08 -2.04
N SER A 160 -10.21 10.27 -2.58
CA SER A 160 -10.45 10.23 -4.02
C SER A 160 -9.60 11.22 -4.83
N GLY A 161 -9.10 12.30 -4.20
CA GLY A 161 -8.15 13.22 -4.82
C GLY A 161 -6.81 12.58 -5.22
N GLY A 162 -6.49 11.41 -4.65
CA GLY A 162 -5.30 10.62 -5.00
C GLY A 162 -5.46 9.77 -6.27
N ALA A 163 -6.65 9.72 -6.87
CA ALA A 163 -6.93 8.96 -8.08
C ALA A 163 -5.94 9.32 -9.21
N ARG A 164 -5.41 8.29 -9.88
CA ARG A 164 -4.46 8.40 -11.01
C ARG A 164 -3.13 9.09 -10.69
N LEU A 165 -2.87 9.48 -9.44
CA LEU A 165 -1.57 10.00 -9.04
C LEU A 165 -0.54 8.88 -8.97
N VAL A 166 0.71 9.20 -9.34
CA VAL A 166 1.83 8.26 -9.32
C VAL A 166 3.07 8.89 -8.69
N GLY A 167 3.92 8.05 -8.11
CA GLY A 167 5.23 8.44 -7.56
C GLY A 167 5.15 9.66 -6.64
N HIS A 168 6.02 10.65 -6.89
CA HIS A 168 6.11 11.86 -6.07
C HIS A 168 4.79 12.65 -5.99
N ALA A 169 3.93 12.61 -7.02
CA ALA A 169 2.65 13.30 -6.96
C ALA A 169 1.71 12.63 -5.94
N ALA A 170 1.71 11.30 -5.88
CA ALA A 170 0.95 10.54 -4.88
C ALA A 170 1.52 10.73 -3.46
N GLU A 171 2.85 10.76 -3.30
CA GLU A 171 3.48 11.03 -2.00
C GLU A 171 3.15 12.43 -1.48
N ARG A 172 3.25 13.45 -2.35
CA ARG A 172 2.87 14.83 -2.01
C ARG A 172 1.40 14.95 -1.69
N PHE A 173 0.53 14.20 -2.34
CA PHE A 173 -0.90 14.19 -2.01
C PHE A 173 -1.17 13.75 -0.57
N ILE A 174 -0.49 12.71 -0.07
CA ILE A 174 -0.63 12.25 1.32
C ILE A 174 -0.23 13.35 2.29
N VAL A 175 0.92 14.00 2.05
CA VAL A 175 1.43 15.09 2.90
C VAL A 175 0.51 16.33 2.85
N ASN A 176 0.16 16.77 1.65
CA ASN A 176 -0.59 18.01 1.42
C ASN A 176 -2.03 17.92 1.91
N SER A 177 -2.59 16.71 1.98
CA SER A 177 -3.93 16.44 2.48
C SER A 177 -3.93 16.02 3.95
N ASP A 178 -2.77 16.05 4.63
CA ASP A 178 -2.62 15.72 6.04
C ASP A 178 -3.04 14.27 6.41
N LEU A 179 -2.70 13.31 5.54
CA LEU A 179 -3.15 11.91 5.62
C LEU A 179 -2.06 10.93 6.08
N LEU A 180 -0.98 11.41 6.70
CA LEU A 180 0.17 10.56 7.07
C LEU A 180 -0.18 9.42 8.04
N ASP A 181 -1.10 9.68 8.97
CA ASP A 181 -1.64 8.77 9.97
C ASP A 181 -3.06 8.29 9.65
N PHE A 182 -3.55 8.52 8.43
CA PHE A 182 -4.81 7.94 7.98
C PHE A 182 -4.68 6.42 7.91
N GLU A 183 -5.59 5.72 8.59
CA GLU A 183 -5.55 4.28 8.74
C GLU A 183 -6.97 3.70 8.64
N VAL A 184 -7.18 2.75 7.74
CA VAL A 184 -8.48 2.07 7.61
C VAL A 184 -8.66 0.97 8.65
N SER A 185 -9.90 0.60 8.95
CA SER A 185 -10.17 -0.55 9.82
C SER A 185 -9.77 -1.89 9.17
N PRO A 186 -9.52 -2.97 9.96
CA PRO A 186 -9.33 -4.32 9.43
C PRO A 186 -10.43 -4.78 8.47
N GLY A 187 -11.70 -4.47 8.78
CA GLY A 187 -12.84 -4.82 7.93
C GLY A 187 -12.84 -4.07 6.61
N CYS A 188 -12.41 -2.80 6.60
CA CYS A 188 -12.26 -2.03 5.38
C CYS A 188 -11.14 -2.59 4.49
N GLN A 189 -9.98 -2.93 5.06
CA GLN A 189 -8.89 -3.57 4.33
C GLN A 189 -9.33 -4.90 3.71
N LEU A 190 -10.09 -5.73 4.45
CA LEU A 190 -10.62 -6.98 3.95
C LEU A 190 -11.53 -6.76 2.73
N ARG A 191 -12.51 -5.86 2.83
CA ARG A 191 -13.42 -5.56 1.72
C ARG A 191 -12.71 -4.98 0.50
N LEU A 192 -11.73 -4.10 0.70
CA LEU A 192 -10.89 -3.59 -0.41
C LEU A 192 -10.13 -4.72 -1.10
N PHE A 193 -9.52 -5.61 -0.31
CA PHE A 193 -8.82 -6.77 -0.87
C PHE A 193 -9.75 -7.70 -1.63
N GLU A 194 -10.93 -8.02 -1.08
CA GLU A 194 -11.91 -8.90 -1.73
C GLU A 194 -12.37 -8.32 -3.07
N ALA A 195 -12.56 -7.00 -3.15
CA ALA A 195 -12.88 -6.33 -4.41
C ALA A 195 -11.74 -6.45 -5.44
N VAL A 196 -10.50 -6.16 -5.05
CA VAL A 196 -9.32 -6.32 -5.91
C VAL A 196 -9.14 -7.77 -6.35
N TYR A 197 -9.29 -8.71 -5.42
CA TYR A 197 -9.14 -10.13 -5.70
C TYR A 197 -10.19 -10.62 -6.71
N ALA A 198 -11.45 -10.17 -6.58
CA ALA A 198 -12.50 -10.50 -7.53
C ALA A 198 -12.22 -9.95 -8.93
N GLU A 199 -11.70 -8.72 -9.04
CA GLU A 199 -11.27 -8.12 -10.31
C GLU A 199 -10.15 -8.95 -10.96
N MET A 200 -9.12 -9.30 -10.19
CA MET A 200 -7.98 -10.09 -10.68
C MET A 200 -8.38 -11.52 -11.04
N GLU A 201 -9.33 -12.13 -10.32
CA GLU A 201 -9.94 -13.40 -10.69
C GLU A 201 -10.68 -13.31 -12.02
N ASN A 202 -11.48 -12.26 -12.23
CA ASN A 202 -12.17 -12.06 -13.49
C ASN A 202 -11.17 -11.90 -14.64
N ASP A 203 -10.10 -11.12 -14.45
CA ASP A 203 -9.02 -10.99 -15.43
C ASP A 203 -8.40 -12.33 -15.81
N VAL A 204 -8.10 -13.18 -14.83
CA VAL A 204 -7.54 -14.52 -15.08
C VAL A 204 -8.52 -15.37 -15.87
N GLN A 205 -9.82 -15.32 -15.56
CA GLN A 205 -10.85 -16.03 -16.31
C GLN A 205 -10.91 -15.56 -17.77
N GLN A 206 -10.89 -14.25 -18.00
CA GLN A 206 -10.89 -13.67 -19.36
C GLN A 206 -9.64 -14.10 -20.14
N ILE A 207 -8.46 -14.06 -19.52
CA ILE A 207 -7.20 -14.49 -20.14
C ILE A 207 -7.26 -15.99 -20.48
N CYS A 208 -7.72 -16.83 -19.56
CA CYS A 208 -7.85 -18.27 -19.78
C CYS A 208 -8.84 -18.61 -20.90
N ALA A 209 -9.89 -17.80 -21.06
CA ALA A 209 -10.93 -17.98 -22.08
C ALA A 209 -10.58 -17.34 -23.44
N ALA A 210 -9.50 -16.56 -23.52
CA ALA A 210 -9.08 -15.91 -24.76
C ALA A 210 -8.78 -16.94 -25.86
N ARG A 211 -9.20 -16.65 -27.09
CA ARG A 211 -9.17 -17.60 -28.21
C ARG A 211 -7.78 -18.18 -28.46
N ASP A 212 -6.75 -17.34 -28.46
CA ASP A 212 -5.36 -17.72 -28.68
C ASP A 212 -4.83 -18.62 -27.55
N VAL A 213 -5.20 -18.32 -26.31
CA VAL A 213 -4.85 -19.14 -25.14
C VAL A 213 -5.52 -20.50 -25.23
N VAL A 214 -6.82 -20.55 -25.55
CA VAL A 214 -7.57 -21.81 -25.70
C VAL A 214 -7.02 -22.66 -26.85
N VAL A 215 -6.74 -22.07 -28.00
CA VAL A 215 -6.16 -22.79 -29.15
C VAL A 215 -4.79 -23.37 -28.81
N THR A 216 -3.98 -22.64 -28.03
CA THR A 216 -2.60 -23.03 -27.73
C THR A 216 -2.50 -24.07 -26.61
N TYR A 217 -3.29 -23.90 -25.54
CA TYR A 217 -3.14 -24.67 -24.31
C TYR A 217 -4.33 -25.57 -23.97
N GLY A 218 -5.49 -25.34 -24.59
CA GLY A 218 -6.75 -26.00 -24.28
C GLY A 218 -7.68 -25.13 -23.43
N ALA A 219 -8.98 -25.42 -23.51
CA ALA A 219 -10.00 -24.76 -22.70
C ALA A 219 -9.92 -25.22 -21.24
N ILE A 220 -10.32 -24.34 -20.32
CA ILE A 220 -10.39 -24.61 -18.89
C ILE A 220 -11.84 -24.54 -18.42
N ASP A 221 -12.29 -25.53 -17.64
CA ASP A 221 -13.51 -25.38 -16.84
C ASP A 221 -13.14 -24.68 -15.51
N TRP A 222 -13.37 -23.36 -15.46
CA TRP A 222 -13.05 -22.59 -14.25
C TRP A 222 -13.80 -23.10 -13.03
N ARG A 223 -15.01 -23.67 -13.14
CA ARG A 223 -15.74 -24.14 -11.96
C ARG A 223 -15.06 -25.37 -11.35
N GLN A 224 -14.57 -26.28 -12.20
CA GLN A 224 -13.94 -27.54 -11.77
C GLN A 224 -12.43 -27.47 -11.56
N LEU A 225 -11.77 -26.37 -11.97
CA LEU A 225 -10.34 -26.19 -11.77
C LEU A 225 -9.97 -26.23 -10.27
N ASP A 226 -8.88 -26.91 -9.94
CA ASP A 226 -8.36 -27.07 -8.57
C ASP A 226 -8.19 -25.70 -7.89
N ALA A 227 -8.65 -25.60 -6.64
CA ALA A 227 -8.66 -24.34 -5.91
C ALA A 227 -7.26 -23.76 -5.70
N ARG A 228 -6.23 -24.59 -5.52
CA ARG A 228 -4.85 -24.13 -5.37
C ARG A 228 -4.28 -23.58 -6.67
N ILE A 229 -4.65 -24.17 -7.81
CA ILE A 229 -4.30 -23.62 -9.13
C ILE A 229 -4.97 -22.25 -9.29
N LYS A 230 -6.28 -22.14 -9.03
CA LYS A 230 -7.02 -20.86 -9.12
C LYS A 230 -6.34 -19.76 -8.31
N GLU A 231 -6.12 -20.01 -7.02
CA GLU A 231 -5.55 -18.97 -6.15
C GLU A 231 -4.14 -18.58 -6.59
N THR A 232 -3.34 -19.53 -7.07
CA THR A 232 -2.00 -19.23 -7.58
C THR A 232 -2.07 -18.39 -8.86
N LEU A 233 -3.01 -18.66 -9.78
CA LEU A 233 -3.17 -17.85 -10.99
C LEU A 233 -3.60 -16.41 -10.66
N VAL A 234 -4.52 -16.23 -9.71
CA VAL A 234 -4.91 -14.89 -9.24
C VAL A 234 -3.73 -14.19 -8.57
N ASP A 235 -2.95 -14.90 -7.74
CA ASP A 235 -1.72 -14.34 -7.15
C ASP A 235 -0.71 -13.89 -8.20
N LEU A 236 -0.52 -14.69 -9.24
CA LEU A 236 0.35 -14.35 -10.36
C LEU A 236 -0.18 -13.12 -11.09
N ARG A 237 -1.50 -12.98 -11.26
CA ARG A 237 -2.10 -11.78 -11.86
C ARG A 237 -1.89 -10.54 -10.99
N CYS A 238 -2.15 -10.63 -9.69
CA CYS A 238 -1.95 -9.54 -8.73
C CYS A 238 -0.51 -9.02 -8.71
N ARG A 239 0.50 -9.91 -8.71
CA ARG A 239 1.91 -9.50 -8.71
C ARG A 239 2.41 -9.00 -10.07
N GLY A 240 1.67 -9.28 -11.15
CA GLY A 240 2.09 -9.02 -12.53
C GLY A 240 2.96 -10.13 -13.15
N ASP A 241 2.98 -11.32 -12.55
CA ASP A 241 3.72 -12.49 -13.07
C ASP A 241 2.95 -13.28 -14.12
N TYR A 242 1.63 -13.11 -14.24
CA TYR A 242 0.80 -13.86 -15.20
C TYR A 242 0.89 -13.27 -16.61
N THR A 243 2.08 -13.39 -17.19
CA THR A 243 2.47 -12.88 -18.51
C THR A 243 2.37 -13.97 -19.58
N GLU A 244 2.51 -13.60 -20.84
CA GLU A 244 2.60 -14.60 -21.92
C GLU A 244 3.79 -15.55 -21.71
N ALA A 245 4.94 -15.03 -21.28
CA ALA A 245 6.14 -15.83 -21.03
C ALA A 245 5.92 -16.87 -19.93
N SER A 246 5.34 -16.49 -18.79
CA SER A 246 5.07 -17.45 -17.71
C SER A 246 4.00 -18.46 -18.10
N ARG A 247 2.96 -18.05 -18.84
CA ARG A 247 1.91 -18.95 -19.35
C ARG A 247 2.45 -20.09 -20.22
N ARG A 248 3.52 -19.86 -21.00
CA ARG A 248 4.17 -20.93 -21.77
C ARG A 248 4.65 -22.09 -20.91
N HIS A 249 4.97 -21.85 -19.63
CA HIS A 249 5.39 -22.88 -18.69
C HIS A 249 4.22 -23.55 -17.96
N ILE A 250 3.18 -22.79 -17.60
CA ILE A 250 2.15 -23.27 -16.66
C ILE A 250 0.79 -23.58 -17.30
N GLN A 251 0.40 -22.90 -18.38
CA GLN A 251 -0.99 -22.87 -18.84
C GLN A 251 -1.49 -24.24 -19.31
N ALA A 252 -0.62 -25.06 -19.91
CA ALA A 252 -0.96 -26.42 -20.30
C ALA A 252 -1.28 -27.34 -19.11
N HIS A 253 -0.66 -27.11 -17.94
CA HIS A 253 -0.98 -27.84 -16.71
C HIS A 253 -2.33 -27.38 -16.14
N VAL A 254 -2.61 -26.07 -16.21
CA VAL A 254 -3.90 -25.49 -15.83
C VAL A 254 -5.04 -26.09 -16.66
N ALA A 255 -4.90 -26.14 -18.00
CA ALA A 255 -5.92 -26.70 -18.90
C ALA A 255 -6.22 -28.17 -18.64
N ARG A 256 -5.22 -28.94 -18.20
CA ARG A 256 -5.40 -30.36 -17.83
C ARG A 256 -5.84 -30.56 -16.38
N ASN A 257 -6.00 -29.47 -15.61
CA ASN A 257 -6.22 -29.50 -14.17
C ASN A 257 -5.16 -30.36 -13.42
N ASP A 258 -3.92 -30.35 -13.91
CA ASP A 258 -2.82 -31.17 -13.39
C ASP A 258 -2.04 -30.38 -12.34
N LEU A 259 -2.53 -30.47 -11.10
CA LEU A 259 -1.92 -29.79 -9.98
C LEU A 259 -0.47 -30.25 -9.73
N SER A 260 -0.16 -31.54 -9.89
CA SER A 260 1.18 -32.06 -9.60
C SER A 260 2.22 -31.45 -10.55
N ALA A 261 1.92 -31.39 -11.85
CA ALA A 261 2.81 -30.77 -12.80
C ALA A 261 2.87 -29.24 -12.64
N PHE A 262 1.73 -28.60 -12.36
CA PHE A 262 1.69 -27.17 -12.05
C PHE A 262 2.58 -26.82 -10.84
N ALA A 263 2.46 -27.57 -9.74
CA ALA A 263 3.24 -27.38 -8.53
C ALA A 263 4.76 -27.56 -8.76
N ARG A 264 5.16 -28.55 -9.58
CA ARG A 264 6.57 -28.71 -9.97
C ARG A 264 7.10 -27.49 -10.71
N THR A 265 6.36 -26.98 -11.69
CA THR A 265 6.75 -25.78 -12.45
C THR A 265 6.76 -24.52 -11.59
N MET A 266 5.83 -24.38 -10.65
CA MET A 266 5.81 -23.28 -9.67
C MET A 266 6.97 -23.35 -8.68
N SER A 267 7.54 -24.53 -8.47
CA SER A 267 8.69 -24.77 -7.58
C SER A 267 10.04 -24.66 -8.29
N ASP A 268 10.06 -24.33 -9.59
CA ASP A 268 11.30 -24.18 -10.35
C ASP A 268 11.83 -22.74 -10.25
N ARG A 269 12.94 -22.56 -9.54
CA ARG A 269 13.52 -21.23 -9.34
C ARG A 269 14.11 -20.62 -10.61
N ALA A 270 14.47 -21.43 -11.62
CA ALA A 270 14.96 -20.91 -12.89
C ALA A 270 13.85 -20.18 -13.66
N ILE A 271 12.61 -20.69 -13.58
CA ILE A 271 11.42 -20.05 -14.19
C ILE A 271 11.04 -18.78 -13.42
N TRP A 272 11.11 -18.81 -12.09
CA TRP A 272 10.67 -17.73 -11.21
C TRP A 272 11.81 -16.89 -10.63
N ALA A 273 12.88 -16.68 -11.40
CA ALA A 273 14.11 -16.02 -10.93
C ALA A 273 13.87 -14.62 -10.36
N ALA A 274 12.96 -13.84 -10.97
CA ALA A 274 12.61 -12.48 -10.57
C ALA A 274 11.57 -12.39 -9.43
N VAL A 275 11.11 -13.52 -8.91
CA VAL A 275 10.16 -13.57 -7.79
C VAL A 275 10.95 -13.48 -6.48
N PRO A 276 10.60 -12.56 -5.55
CA PRO A 276 11.23 -12.50 -4.23
C PRO A 276 11.14 -13.85 -3.49
N SER A 277 12.19 -14.20 -2.75
CA SER A 277 12.28 -15.53 -2.13
C SER A 277 11.13 -15.86 -1.19
N ASP A 278 10.64 -14.89 -0.40
CA ASP A 278 9.46 -15.09 0.45
C ASP A 278 8.22 -15.46 -0.37
N ARG A 279 7.93 -14.73 -1.46
CA ARG A 279 6.78 -15.00 -2.35
C ARG A 279 6.91 -16.35 -3.04
N PHE A 280 8.12 -16.71 -3.48
CA PHE A 280 8.41 -18.01 -4.09
C PHE A 280 8.14 -19.16 -3.11
N GLU A 281 8.64 -19.08 -1.89
CA GLU A 281 8.43 -20.13 -0.88
C GLU A 281 6.96 -20.24 -0.45
N ARG A 282 6.22 -19.12 -0.32
CA ARG A 282 4.77 -19.16 -0.04
C ARG A 282 3.99 -19.91 -1.10
N ARG A 283 4.26 -19.64 -2.38
CA ARG A 283 3.61 -20.34 -3.51
C ARG A 283 3.92 -21.83 -3.49
N LYS A 284 5.18 -22.20 -3.26
CA LYS A 284 5.61 -23.59 -3.15
C LYS A 284 4.92 -24.32 -1.99
N GLN A 285 4.89 -23.71 -0.81
CA GLN A 285 4.23 -24.27 0.37
C GLN A 285 2.72 -24.42 0.18
N PHE A 286 2.08 -23.46 -0.48
CA PHE A 286 0.64 -23.49 -0.76
C PHE A 286 0.25 -24.60 -1.76
N LEU A 287 1.16 -24.99 -2.64
CA LEU A 287 0.95 -26.01 -3.68
C LEU A 287 1.39 -27.42 -3.29
N ALA A 288 2.13 -27.57 -2.18
CA ALA A 288 2.43 -28.86 -1.58
C ALA A 288 1.15 -29.54 -1.06
#